data_AF-A0A2P5CQB9-F1
#
_entry.id   AF-A0A2P5CQB9-F1
#
_cell.length_a   1.000
_cell.length_b   1.000
_cell.length_c   1.000
_cell.angle_alpha   90.00
_cell.angle_beta   90.00
_cell.angle_gamma   90.00
#
_symmetry.space_group_name_H-M   'P 1'
#
loop_
_entity.id
_entity.type
_entity.pdbx_description
1 polymer ?
#
loop_
_entity_poly.entity_id
_entity_poly.type
_entity_poly.pdbx_seq_one_letter_code
_entity_poly.pdbx_strand_id
1 'polypeptide(L)'
;ALANLSRLKFFLNIQIITGRKIITTMNYMITFISFLSVIVVVVTMLLYTADGWRHKVGNNLGWTLPPKSSTYSTWASHRRFRINDILGDPENDHGVAASCKPSFSLALPRKVHSAVIQGS
;
A
#
# COMPACT_ATOMS: atom_id res chain seq x y z
N ALA A 1 62.28 37.17 -3.29
CA ALA A 1 60.83 37.50 -3.37
C ALA A 1 60.10 36.70 -4.45
N LEU A 2 60.32 36.96 -5.75
CA LEU A 2 59.51 36.41 -6.86
C LEU A 2 59.35 34.88 -6.87
N ALA A 3 60.41 34.11 -6.60
CA ALA A 3 60.36 32.64 -6.56
C ALA A 3 59.45 32.07 -5.45
N ASN A 4 59.24 32.80 -4.36
CA ASN A 4 58.29 32.39 -3.32
C ASN A 4 56.85 32.71 -3.74
N LEU A 5 56.65 33.80 -4.50
CA LEU A 5 55.33 34.18 -5.01
C LEU A 5 54.82 33.20 -6.07
N SER A 6 55.68 32.71 -6.97
CA SER A 6 55.31 31.69 -7.97
C SER A 6 54.98 30.35 -7.32
N ARG A 7 55.78 29.91 -6.33
CA ARG A 7 55.50 28.73 -5.50
C ARG A 7 54.15 28.85 -4.77
N LEU A 8 53.89 29.98 -4.09
CA LEU A 8 52.63 30.22 -3.39
C LEU A 8 51.43 30.18 -4.35
N LYS A 9 51.52 30.82 -5.52
CA LYS A 9 50.49 30.77 -6.56
C LYS A 9 50.23 29.34 -7.06
N PHE A 10 51.30 28.54 -7.25
CA PHE A 10 51.19 27.14 -7.65
C PHE A 10 50.47 26.29 -6.58
N PHE A 11 50.87 26.41 -5.31
CA PHE A 11 50.23 25.68 -4.21
C PHE A 11 48.75 26.07 -4.03
N LEU A 12 48.42 27.37 -4.10
CA LEU A 12 47.03 27.86 -4.05
C LEU A 12 46.19 27.27 -5.18
N ASN A 13 46.72 27.24 -6.41
CA ASN A 13 45.97 26.75 -7.56
C ASN A 13 45.68 25.23 -7.45
N ILE A 14 46.62 24.44 -6.93
CA ILE A 14 46.40 23.00 -6.66
C ILE A 14 45.32 22.79 -5.60
N GLN A 15 45.36 23.54 -4.49
CA GLN A 15 44.35 23.47 -3.44
C GLN A 15 42.94 23.83 -3.98
N ILE A 16 42.82 24.91 -4.76
CA ILE A 16 41.57 25.33 -5.40
C ILE A 16 41.04 24.27 -6.38
N ILE A 17 41.90 23.70 -7.22
CA ILE A 17 41.50 22.65 -8.18
C ILE A 17 41.03 21.38 -7.44
N THR A 18 41.71 21.00 -6.37
CA THR A 18 41.39 19.83 -5.56
C THR A 18 40.06 20.02 -4.84
N GLY A 19 39.86 21.16 -4.17
CA GLY A 19 38.59 21.53 -3.55
C GLY A 19 37.43 21.57 -4.55
N ARG A 20 37.63 22.17 -5.72
CA ARG A 20 36.59 22.24 -6.77
C ARG A 20 36.16 20.85 -7.27
N LYS A 21 37.11 19.92 -7.45
CA LYS A 21 36.79 18.53 -7.81
C LYS A 21 35.92 17.87 -6.73
N ILE A 22 36.32 17.97 -5.47
CA ILE A 22 35.59 17.39 -4.33
C ILE A 22 34.15 17.94 -4.27
N ILE A 23 33.97 19.25 -4.38
CA ILE A 23 32.64 19.89 -4.41
C ILE A 23 31.79 19.35 -5.56
N THR A 24 32.33 19.26 -6.77
CA THR A 24 31.57 18.71 -7.92
C THR A 24 31.18 17.25 -7.71
N THR A 25 32.07 16.40 -7.21
CA THR A 25 31.75 14.99 -6.93
C THR A 25 30.70 14.86 -5.82
N MET A 26 30.77 15.68 -4.77
CA MET A 26 29.77 15.68 -3.70
C MET A 26 28.40 16.12 -4.22
N ASN A 27 28.32 17.14 -5.08
CA ASN A 27 27.06 17.57 -5.68
C ASN A 27 26.43 16.49 -6.56
N TYR A 28 27.22 15.76 -7.36
CA TYR A 28 26.71 14.62 -8.12
C TYR A 28 26.22 13.49 -7.20
N MET A 29 26.96 13.17 -6.12
CA MET A 29 26.55 12.15 -5.15
C MET A 29 25.27 12.55 -4.40
N ILE A 30 25.15 13.79 -3.95
CA ILE A 30 23.93 14.32 -3.30
C ILE A 30 22.74 14.22 -4.25
N THR A 31 22.90 14.65 -5.51
CA THR A 31 21.83 14.58 -6.53
C THR A 31 21.41 13.13 -6.80
N PHE A 32 22.36 12.20 -6.89
CA PHE A 32 22.10 10.78 -7.06
C PHE A 32 21.36 10.16 -5.87
N ILE A 33 21.77 10.48 -4.64
CA ILE A 33 21.09 10.03 -3.41
C ILE A 33 19.67 10.59 -3.33
N SER A 34 19.46 11.86 -3.69
CA SER A 34 18.11 12.47 -3.76
C SER A 34 17.23 11.78 -4.81
N PHE A 35 17.77 11.41 -5.97
CA PHE A 35 17.02 10.68 -6.98
C PHE A 35 16.64 9.26 -6.52
N LEU A 36 17.58 8.54 -5.88
CA LEU A 36 17.30 7.24 -5.28
C LEU A 36 16.24 7.31 -4.17
N SER A 37 16.25 8.34 -3.31
CA SER A 37 15.26 8.46 -2.24
C SER A 37 13.85 8.69 -2.79
N VAL A 38 13.69 9.47 -3.86
CA VAL A 38 12.41 9.63 -4.56
C VAL A 38 11.93 8.30 -5.15
N ILE A 39 12.80 7.51 -5.76
CA ILE A 39 12.44 6.17 -6.28
C ILE A 39 11.98 5.26 -5.14
N VAL A 40 12.68 5.24 -4.01
CA VAL A 40 12.28 4.42 -2.84
C VAL A 40 10.90 4.82 -2.33
N VAL A 41 10.60 6.13 -2.24
CA VAL A 41 9.26 6.61 -1.84
C VAL A 41 8.18 6.20 -2.85
N VAL A 42 8.44 6.29 -4.15
CA VAL A 42 7.47 5.83 -5.17
C VAL A 42 7.24 4.32 -5.08
N VAL A 43 8.28 3.52 -4.84
CA VAL A 43 8.16 2.07 -4.66
C VAL A 43 7.38 1.73 -3.39
N THR A 44 7.61 2.41 -2.26
CA THR A 44 6.82 2.14 -1.03
C THR A 44 5.36 2.54 -1.17
N MET A 45 5.04 3.58 -1.94
CA MET A 45 3.66 3.94 -2.28
C MET A 45 3.00 2.93 -3.22
N LEU A 46 3.73 2.42 -4.22
CA LEU A 46 3.23 1.40 -5.14
C LEU A 46 3.01 0.03 -4.47
N LEU A 47 3.85 -0.31 -3.48
CA LEU A 47 3.74 -1.53 -2.68
C LEU A 47 2.75 -1.40 -1.51
N TYR A 48 2.06 -0.26 -1.36
CA TYR A 48 1.06 -0.08 -0.30
C TYR A 48 -0.24 -0.84 -0.65
N THR A 49 -0.28 -2.12 -0.31
CA THR A 49 -1.53 -2.88 -0.36
C THR A 49 -2.46 -2.39 0.75
N ALA A 50 -3.65 -1.93 0.37
CA ALA A 50 -4.71 -1.61 1.31
C ALA A 50 -5.29 -2.92 1.88
N ASP A 51 -4.64 -3.47 2.89
CA ASP A 51 -5.10 -4.68 3.59
C ASP A 51 -6.38 -4.37 4.38
N GLY A 52 -7.51 -4.78 3.81
CA GLY A 52 -8.82 -4.63 4.42
C GLY A 52 -9.08 -5.70 5.47
N TRP A 53 -9.89 -5.37 6.47
CA TRP A 53 -10.12 -6.28 7.58
C TRP A 53 -11.01 -7.47 7.16
N ARG A 54 -10.60 -8.69 7.52
CA ARG A 54 -11.36 -9.92 7.28
C ARG A 54 -12.34 -10.15 8.43
N HIS A 55 -13.64 -10.03 8.17
CA HIS A 55 -14.71 -10.25 9.15
C HIS A 55 -15.30 -11.66 9.03
N LYS A 56 -15.11 -12.51 10.06
CA LYS A 56 -15.74 -13.84 10.13
C LYS A 56 -17.25 -13.72 10.34
N VAL A 57 -18.02 -14.09 9.31
CA VAL A 57 -19.49 -14.03 9.33
C VAL A 57 -20.05 -15.01 10.35
N GLY A 58 -20.94 -14.54 11.23
CA GLY A 58 -21.52 -15.37 12.30
C GLY A 58 -20.56 -15.75 13.43
N ASN A 59 -19.32 -15.25 13.45
CA ASN A 59 -18.26 -15.66 14.38
C ASN A 59 -18.07 -17.20 14.36
N ASN A 60 -18.37 -17.90 15.46
CA ASN A 60 -18.21 -19.34 15.59
C ASN A 60 -19.32 -20.14 14.90
N LEU A 61 -20.42 -19.49 14.49
CA LEU A 61 -21.53 -20.12 13.75
C LEU A 61 -21.23 -20.28 12.25
N GLY A 62 -20.31 -19.45 11.71
CA GLY A 62 -20.00 -19.40 10.28
C GLY A 62 -21.19 -19.01 9.40
N TRP A 63 -21.09 -19.33 8.11
CA TRP A 63 -22.17 -19.17 7.13
C TRP A 63 -23.05 -20.45 7.05
N THR A 64 -23.95 -20.62 8.01
CA THR A 64 -24.86 -21.77 8.13
C THR A 64 -26.33 -21.33 8.13
N LEU A 65 -27.28 -22.27 8.13
CA LEU A 65 -28.69 -21.92 8.33
C LEU A 65 -28.87 -21.45 9.79
N PRO A 66 -29.23 -20.18 10.05
CA PRO A 66 -29.18 -19.66 11.40
C PRO A 66 -30.39 -20.13 12.22
N PRO A 67 -30.23 -20.42 13.52
CA PRO A 67 -31.34 -20.83 14.39
C PRO A 67 -32.36 -19.72 14.66
N LYS A 68 -32.05 -18.47 14.30
CA LYS A 68 -32.95 -17.31 14.34
C LYS A 68 -32.74 -16.47 13.08
N SER A 69 -33.81 -15.93 12.51
CA SER A 69 -33.75 -15.02 11.35
C SER A 69 -32.91 -13.76 11.61
N SER A 70 -32.83 -13.31 12.88
CA SER A 70 -32.04 -12.15 13.29
C SER A 70 -30.54 -12.39 13.44
N THR A 71 -30.03 -13.62 13.38
CA THR A 71 -28.63 -13.92 13.74
C THR A 71 -27.62 -13.11 12.92
N TYR A 72 -27.83 -12.98 11.61
CA TYR A 72 -26.91 -12.24 10.74
C TYR A 72 -27.09 -10.71 10.81
N SER A 73 -28.31 -10.21 11.07
CA SER A 73 -28.52 -8.77 11.28
C SER A 73 -27.96 -8.30 12.63
N THR A 74 -28.15 -9.08 13.69
CA THR A 74 -27.49 -8.85 14.99
C THR A 74 -25.97 -9.00 14.87
N TRP A 75 -25.44 -9.92 14.07
CA TRP A 75 -24.00 -9.97 13.80
C TRP A 75 -23.55 -8.66 13.11
N ALA A 76 -24.14 -8.29 11.98
CA ALA A 76 -23.73 -7.12 11.20
C ALA A 76 -23.83 -5.80 11.99
N SER A 77 -24.85 -5.63 12.85
CA SER A 77 -25.06 -4.39 13.62
C SER A 77 -23.94 -4.03 14.61
N HIS A 78 -23.08 -4.99 14.96
CA HIS A 78 -21.94 -4.77 15.86
C HIS A 78 -20.59 -4.64 15.12
N ARG A 79 -20.59 -4.52 13.77
CA ARG A 79 -19.37 -4.36 12.96
C ARG A 79 -19.40 -3.02 12.22
N ARG A 80 -18.22 -2.52 11.89
CA ARG A 80 -18.02 -1.40 10.96
C ARG A 80 -17.24 -1.94 9.77
N PHE A 81 -17.82 -1.86 8.58
CA PHE A 81 -17.19 -2.28 7.35
C PHE A 81 -16.55 -1.09 6.66
N ARG A 82 -15.32 -1.26 6.18
CA ARG A 82 -14.58 -0.28 5.37
C ARG A 82 -14.46 -0.76 3.93
N ILE A 83 -14.13 0.16 3.03
CA ILE A 83 -13.74 -0.20 1.66
C ILE A 83 -12.51 -1.12 1.75
N ASN A 84 -12.51 -2.18 0.93
CA ASN A 84 -11.56 -3.31 0.92
C ASN A 84 -11.70 -4.36 2.04
N ASP A 85 -12.59 -4.19 3.03
CA ASP A 85 -12.88 -5.26 3.99
C ASP A 85 -13.49 -6.49 3.29
N ILE A 86 -13.14 -7.70 3.77
CA ILE A 86 -13.61 -8.97 3.20
C ILE A 86 -14.53 -9.66 4.22
N LEU A 87 -15.67 -10.19 3.75
CA LEU A 87 -16.60 -10.98 4.57
C LEU A 87 -16.46 -12.46 4.20
N GLY A 88 -15.97 -13.29 5.12
CA GLY A 88 -15.75 -14.72 4.84
C GLY A 88 -15.12 -15.47 6.01
N ASP A 89 -15.02 -16.80 5.89
CA ASP A 89 -14.35 -17.63 6.88
C ASP A 89 -12.81 -17.57 6.70
N PRO A 90 -12.03 -17.33 7.77
CA PRO A 90 -10.58 -17.08 7.69
C PRO A 90 -9.73 -18.33 7.36
N GLU A 91 -10.36 -19.49 7.14
CA GLU A 91 -9.70 -20.79 6.96
C GLU A 91 -9.85 -21.34 5.52
N ASN A 92 -10.60 -20.63 4.65
CA ASN A 92 -10.80 -21.00 3.25
C ASN A 92 -10.39 -19.82 2.35
N ASP A 93 -9.13 -19.80 1.91
CA ASP A 93 -8.56 -18.74 1.04
C ASP A 93 -9.05 -18.80 -0.43
N HIS A 94 -10.23 -19.41 -0.65
CA HIS A 94 -10.94 -19.34 -1.92
C HIS A 94 -11.83 -18.10 -1.92
N GLY A 95 -11.22 -16.97 -2.27
CA GLY A 95 -11.85 -15.65 -2.26
C GLY A 95 -13.25 -15.63 -2.89
N VAL A 96 -14.25 -15.25 -2.10
CA VAL A 96 -15.63 -15.07 -2.56
C VAL A 96 -15.70 -13.76 -3.35
N ALA A 97 -15.83 -13.86 -4.67
CA ALA A 97 -15.89 -12.74 -5.62
C ALA A 97 -17.20 -11.92 -5.52
N ALA A 98 -17.45 -11.04 -6.50
CA ALA A 98 -18.62 -10.15 -6.63
C ALA A 98 -18.67 -9.39 -7.99
N SER A 99 -19.75 -9.22 -8.79
CA SER A 99 -21.10 -9.85 -8.96
C SER A 99 -22.41 -9.29 -8.32
N CYS A 100 -22.44 -8.01 -7.88
CA CYS A 100 -23.64 -7.13 -7.62
C CYS A 100 -25.08 -7.71 -7.81
N LYS A 101 -25.99 -7.53 -6.82
CA LYS A 101 -27.42 -7.91 -6.96
C LYS A 101 -28.23 -6.90 -7.79
N PRO A 102 -29.14 -7.39 -8.66
CA PRO A 102 -30.56 -7.51 -8.30
C PRO A 102 -31.03 -8.98 -8.53
N SER A 103 -31.92 -9.61 -7.75
CA SER A 103 -33.20 -9.12 -7.21
C SER A 103 -33.64 -9.95 -5.99
N PHE A 104 -34.67 -9.49 -5.27
CA PHE A 104 -35.42 -10.30 -4.30
C PHE A 104 -36.64 -10.94 -5.00
N SER A 105 -36.45 -12.10 -5.64
CA SER A 105 -37.53 -13.03 -6.02
C SER A 105 -37.00 -14.32 -6.64
N LEU A 106 -37.83 -15.37 -6.59
CA LEU A 106 -37.70 -16.68 -7.26
C LEU A 106 -36.61 -17.63 -6.73
N ALA A 107 -37.08 -18.72 -6.12
CA ALA A 107 -36.28 -19.86 -5.72
C ALA A 107 -35.98 -20.78 -6.92
N LEU A 108 -34.71 -21.10 -7.17
CA LEU A 108 -34.22 -22.30 -7.87
C LEU A 108 -32.73 -22.51 -7.51
N PRO A 109 -32.14 -23.71 -7.68
CA PRO A 109 -30.93 -24.10 -6.96
C PRO A 109 -29.59 -23.70 -7.61
N ARG A 110 -28.68 -23.19 -6.77
CA ARG A 110 -27.20 -23.33 -6.88
C ARG A 110 -26.51 -22.78 -8.16
N LYS A 111 -26.04 -21.52 -8.14
CA LYS A 111 -24.62 -21.16 -7.87
C LYS A 111 -24.41 -19.63 -7.76
N VAL A 112 -23.67 -19.26 -6.72
CA VAL A 112 -23.44 -17.93 -6.11
C VAL A 112 -23.19 -16.75 -7.08
N HIS A 113 -24.03 -15.71 -7.00
CA HIS A 113 -23.76 -14.30 -7.38
C HIS A 113 -23.59 -13.44 -6.09
N SER A 114 -22.62 -13.79 -5.25
CA SER A 114 -21.53 -12.89 -4.81
C SER A 114 -21.72 -11.36 -5.05
N ALA A 115 -21.68 -10.44 -4.07
CA ALA A 115 -22.15 -9.04 -4.27
C ALA A 115 -21.12 -7.90 -4.02
N VAL A 116 -21.08 -6.87 -4.90
CA VAL A 116 -20.25 -5.63 -4.77
C VAL A 116 -21.09 -4.51 -4.16
N ILE A 117 -20.53 -3.73 -3.23
CA ILE A 117 -21.09 -2.44 -2.81
C ILE A 117 -20.40 -1.32 -3.58
N GLN A 118 -21.11 -0.68 -4.51
CA GLN A 118 -20.72 0.61 -5.08
C GLN A 118 -21.23 1.73 -4.19
N GLY A 119 -20.36 2.68 -3.86
CA GLY A 119 -20.73 3.87 -3.10
C GLY A 119 -21.37 4.95 -3.98
N SER A 120 -22.18 5.79 -3.33
CA SER A 120 -22.57 7.14 -3.79
C SER A 120 -21.52 8.16 -3.35
#